data_AF-A0A523AS78-F1
#
_entry.id   AF-A0A523AS78-F1
#
_cell.length_a   1.000
_cell.length_b   1.000
_cell.length_c   1.000
_cell.angle_alpha   90.00
_cell.angle_beta   90.00
_cell.angle_gamma   90.00
#
_symmetry.space_group_name_H-M   'P 1'
#
loop_
_entity.id
_entity.type
_entity.pdbx_description
1 polymer ?
#
loop_
_entity_poly.entity_id
_entity_poly.type
_entity_poly.pdbx_seq_one_letter_code
_entity_poly.pdbx_strand_id
1 'polypeptide(L)'
;MKVFIFPPNSLILSDLVERFGHTPLSLGREIGERVRDPGLDNPPLNLTEEDLVRGLRYVSIEAPSGVRGRMGVLGPLVEQAEA
;
A
#
# COMPACT_ATOMS: atom_id res chain seq x y z
N MET A 1 -11.82 2.38 13.49
CA MET A 1 -10.36 2.62 13.52
C MET A 1 -9.76 2.11 12.22
N LYS A 2 -8.70 2.75 11.74
CA LYS A 2 -7.92 2.23 10.62
C LYS A 2 -6.90 1.23 11.16
N VAL A 3 -6.84 0.03 10.59
CA VAL A 3 -5.99 -1.06 11.08
C VAL A 3 -5.07 -1.49 9.96
N PHE A 4 -3.77 -1.24 10.13
CA PHE A 4 -2.77 -1.74 9.20
C PHE A 4 -2.68 -3.26 9.27
N ILE A 5 -2.79 -3.93 8.12
CA ILE A 5 -2.76 -5.39 8.03
C ILE A 5 -1.32 -5.85 7.82
N PHE A 6 -0.86 -6.81 8.64
CA PHE A 6 0.42 -7.48 8.46
C PHE A 6 0.27 -9.01 8.64
N PRO A 7 0.67 -9.85 7.67
CA PRO A 7 1.26 -9.50 6.37
C PRO A 7 0.30 -8.72 5.46
N PRO A 8 0.80 -7.77 4.65
CA PRO A 8 -0.02 -6.71 4.02
C PRO A 8 -1.01 -7.18 2.92
N ASN A 9 -0.94 -8.45 2.52
CA ASN A 9 -1.84 -9.06 1.55
C ASN A 9 -2.78 -10.10 2.19
N SER A 10 -2.85 -10.16 3.54
CA SER A 10 -3.70 -11.13 4.22
C SER A 10 -5.18 -10.79 4.05
N LEU A 11 -5.88 -11.58 3.24
CA LEU A 11 -7.33 -11.44 3.03
C LEU A 11 -8.12 -11.84 4.27
N ILE A 12 -7.67 -12.88 4.98
CA ILE A 12 -8.33 -13.36 6.21
C ILE A 12 -8.30 -12.29 7.30
N LEU A 13 -7.16 -11.63 7.49
CA LEU A 13 -7.04 -10.55 8.49
C LEU A 13 -7.83 -9.31 8.09
N SER A 14 -7.85 -8.98 6.78
CA SER A 14 -8.65 -7.86 6.28
C SER A 14 -10.15 -8.09 6.51
N ASP A 15 -10.66 -9.28 6.17
CA ASP A 15 -12.06 -9.67 6.40
C ASP A 15 -12.42 -9.67 7.89
N LEU A 16 -11.53 -10.15 8.76
CA LEU A 16 -11.73 -10.10 10.21
C LEU A 16 -11.90 -8.64 10.67
N VAL A 17 -10.99 -7.75 10.29
CA VAL A 17 -11.04 -6.33 10.67
C VAL A 17 -12.35 -5.67 10.20
N GLU A 18 -12.81 -5.96 8.98
CA GLU A 18 -14.08 -5.43 8.46
C GLU A 18 -15.29 -5.93 9.27
N ARG A 19 -15.33 -7.22 9.62
CA ARG A 19 -16.42 -7.81 10.44
C ARG A 19 -16.53 -7.20 11.84
N PHE A 20 -15.42 -6.71 12.39
CA PHE A 20 -15.38 -6.01 13.67
C PHE A 20 -15.69 -4.50 13.54
N GLY A 21 -16.09 -4.02 12.36
CA GLY A 21 -16.48 -2.63 12.14
C GLY A 21 -15.28 -1.67 12.04
N HIS A 22 -14.13 -2.17 11.62
CA HIS A 22 -12.91 -1.38 11.41
C HIS A 22 -12.53 -1.34 9.92
N THR A 23 -11.65 -0.41 9.56
CA THR A 23 -11.19 -0.25 8.18
C THR A 23 -9.83 -0.91 8.03
N PRO A 24 -9.70 -2.01 7.26
CA PRO A 24 -8.39 -2.60 6.99
C PRO A 24 -7.61 -1.73 6.01
N LEU A 25 -6.36 -1.43 6.34
CA LEU A 25 -5.38 -0.85 5.44
C LEU A 25 -4.47 -1.96 4.94
N SER A 26 -4.66 -2.36 3.69
CA SER A 26 -3.93 -3.47 3.05
C SER A 26 -3.32 -3.05 1.72
N LEU A 27 -2.18 -3.65 1.39
CA LEU A 27 -1.48 -3.36 0.13
C LEU A 27 -2.29 -3.80 -1.09
N GLY A 28 -3.03 -4.91 -0.96
CA GLY A 28 -3.88 -5.43 -2.02
C GLY A 28 -5.01 -4.47 -2.41
N ARG A 29 -5.55 -3.70 -1.46
CA ARG A 29 -6.59 -2.70 -1.73
C ARG A 29 -6.02 -1.50 -2.48
N GLU A 30 -4.92 -0.94 -1.97
CA GLU A 30 -4.23 0.22 -2.55
C GLU A 30 -3.74 -0.04 -3.99
N ILE A 31 -3.17 -1.22 -4.24
CA ILE A 31 -2.75 -1.61 -5.60
C ILE A 31 -3.96 -1.96 -6.48
N GLY A 32 -4.98 -2.59 -5.88
CA GLY A 32 -6.20 -2.99 -6.58
C GLY A 32 -6.96 -1.81 -7.17
N GLU A 33 -6.92 -0.63 -6.53
CA GLU A 33 -7.48 0.61 -7.07
C GLU A 33 -6.71 1.09 -8.30
N ARG A 34 -5.37 1.05 -8.26
CA ARG A 34 -4.49 1.51 -9.35
C ARG A 34 -4.56 0.62 -10.59
N VAL A 35 -4.57 -0.71 -10.42
CA VAL A 35 -4.60 -1.65 -11.55
C VAL A 35 -5.96 -1.77 -12.23
N ARG A 36 -7.02 -1.31 -11.57
CA ARG A 36 -8.39 -1.31 -12.10
C ARG A 36 -8.78 0.03 -12.71
N ASP A 37 -7.94 1.05 -12.60
CA ASP A 37 -8.15 2.33 -13.24
C ASP A 37 -8.18 2.15 -14.77
N PRO A 38 -9.30 2.42 -15.45
CA PRO A 38 -9.47 2.18 -16.89
C PRO A 38 -8.77 3.23 -17.79
N GLY A 39 -7.87 4.06 -17.24
CA GLY A 39 -7.08 5.04 -17.99
C GLY A 39 -6.40 4.42 -19.22
N LEU A 40 -6.77 4.91 -20.41
CA LEU A 40 -6.42 4.37 -21.72
C LEU A 40 -4.92 4.46 -22.08
N ASP A 41 -4.17 5.33 -21.39
CA ASP A 41 -2.85 5.77 -21.89
C ASP A 41 -1.65 5.06 -21.24
N ASN A 42 -1.84 4.30 -20.16
CA ASN A 42 -0.74 3.60 -19.49
C ASN A 42 -1.11 2.16 -19.11
N PRO A 43 -0.17 1.20 -19.22
CA PRO A 43 -0.40 -0.14 -18.68
C PRO A 43 -0.67 -0.04 -17.17
N PRO A 44 -1.50 -0.92 -16.60
CA PRO A 44 -1.77 -0.92 -15.16
C PRO A 44 -0.45 -1.14 -14.39
N LEU A 45 -0.03 -0.13 -13.62
CA LEU A 45 1.20 -0.16 -12.85
C LEU A 45 0.90 -0.41 -11.36
N ASN A 46 1.53 -1.44 -10.80
CA ASN A 46 1.45 -1.73 -9.37
C ASN A 46 2.25 -0.73 -8.51
N LEU A 47 3.25 -0.07 -9.10
CA LEU A 47 4.14 0.91 -8.48
C LEU A 47 4.49 1.97 -9.52
N THR A 48 4.56 3.24 -9.11
CA THR A 48 4.97 4.37 -9.95
C THR A 48 6.34 4.91 -9.52
N GLU A 49 6.94 5.79 -10.33
CA GLU A 49 8.16 6.52 -9.93
C GLU A 49 7.93 7.38 -8.68
N GLU A 50 6.73 7.94 -8.53
CA GLU A 50 6.35 8.71 -7.34
C GLU A 50 6.40 7.85 -6.08
N ASP A 51 6.03 6.56 -6.15
CA ASP A 51 6.15 5.65 -5.01
C ASP A 51 7.62 5.41 -4.66
N LEU A 52 8.54 5.35 -5.63
CA LEU A 52 9.97 5.24 -5.35
C LEU A 52 10.49 6.48 -4.62
N VAL A 53 10.10 7.67 -5.07
CA VAL A 53 10.48 8.94 -4.45
C VAL A 53 9.89 9.04 -3.03
N ARG A 54 8.62 8.68 -2.86
CA ARG A 54 7.96 8.66 -1.54
C ARG A 54 8.62 7.65 -0.60
N GLY A 55 9.06 6.50 -1.13
CA GLY A 55 9.77 5.46 -0.39
C GLY A 55 11.02 5.95 0.34
N LEU A 56 11.69 6.99 -0.17
CA LEU A 56 12.87 7.59 0.46
C LEU A 56 12.58 8.25 1.82
N ARG A 57 11.31 8.49 2.17
CA ARG A 57 10.92 8.91 3.52
C ARG A 57 11.04 7.79 4.56
N TYR A 58 10.95 6.54 4.12
CA TYR A 58 10.85 5.37 4.99
C TYR A 58 12.08 4.46 4.96
N VAL A 59 12.86 4.50 3.87
CA VAL A 59 14.04 3.65 3.68
C VAL A 59 15.17 4.39 2.96
N SER A 60 16.41 3.95 3.23
CA SER A 60 17.62 4.50 2.59
C SER A 60 17.59 4.39 1.06
N ILE A 61 18.28 5.31 0.39
CA ILE A 61 18.51 5.29 -1.05
C ILE A 61 19.22 4.01 -1.52
N GLU A 62 19.99 3.36 -0.65
CA GLU A 62 20.73 2.12 -0.96
C GLU A 62 19.82 0.89 -1.04
N ALA A 63 18.60 0.95 -0.49
CA ALA A 63 17.65 -0.16 -0.57
C ALA A 63 17.28 -0.46 -2.04
N PRO A 64 17.05 -1.71 -2.45
CA PRO A 64 16.62 -2.03 -3.81
C PRO A 64 15.37 -1.25 -4.23
N SER A 65 15.26 -0.91 -5.52
CA SER A 65 14.12 -0.13 -6.04
C SER A 65 12.76 -0.74 -5.70
N GLY A 66 12.65 -2.07 -5.74
CA GLY A 66 11.44 -2.79 -5.33
C GLY A 66 11.07 -2.59 -3.86
N VAL A 67 12.07 -2.52 -2.97
CA VAL A 67 11.84 -2.23 -1.54
C VAL A 67 11.38 -0.78 -1.38
N ARG A 68 12.07 0.18 -2.00
CA ARG A 68 11.71 1.60 -1.93
C ARG A 68 10.29 1.85 -2.43
N GLY A 69 9.94 1.33 -3.60
CA GLY A 69 8.60 1.47 -4.16
C GLY A 69 7.52 0.89 -3.24
N ARG A 70 7.72 -0.31 -2.67
CA ARG A 70 6.77 -0.90 -1.71
C ARG A 70 6.64 -0.07 -0.43
N MET A 71 7.73 0.49 0.06
CA MET A 71 7.70 1.37 1.24
C MET A 71 6.99 2.69 0.96
N GLY A 72 7.07 3.22 -0.26
CA GLY A 72 6.29 4.39 -0.68
C GLY A 72 4.77 4.15 -0.73
N VAL A 73 4.33 2.89 -0.69
CA VAL A 73 2.92 2.50 -0.58
C VAL A 73 2.56 2.11 0.85
N LEU A 74 3.41 1.33 1.52
CA LEU A 74 3.15 0.84 2.88
C LEU A 74 3.28 1.92 3.95
N GLY A 75 4.26 2.82 3.84
CA GLY A 75 4.51 3.88 4.82
C GLY A 75 3.29 4.77 5.08
N PRO A 76 2.62 5.31 4.04
CA PRO A 76 1.38 6.06 4.22
C PRO A 76 0.24 5.27 4.87
N LEU A 77 0.17 3.95 4.65
CA LEU A 77 -0.84 3.11 5.31
C LEU A 77 -0.52 2.94 6.81
N VAL A 78 0.75 2.88 7.19
CA VAL A 78 1.16 2.85 8.61
C VAL A 78 0.82 4.18 9.27
N GLU A 79 1.20 5.32 8.68
CA GLU A 79 0.87 6.66 9.19
C GLU A 79 -0.64 6.86 9.38
N GLN A 80 -1.44 6.37 8.44
CA GLN A 80 -2.91 6.41 8.54
C GLN A 80 -3.48 5.55 9.68
N ALA A 81 -2.78 4.50 10.12
CA ALA A 81 -3.21 3.68 11.25
C ALA A 81 -2.84 4.31 12.60
N GLU A 82 -1.83 5.18 12.63
CA GLU A 82 -1.36 5.87 13.84
C GLU A 82 -2.08 7.19 14.13
N ALA A 83 -2.76 7.77 13.13
CA ALA A 83 -3.55 9.00 13.21
C ALA A 83 -4.96 8.78 13.78
#